data_AF-D2UB09-F1
#
_entry.id   AF-D2UB09-F1
#
_cell.length_a   1.000
_cell.length_b   1.000
_cell.length_c   1.000
_cell.angle_alpha   90.00
_cell.angle_beta   90.00
_cell.angle_gamma   90.00
#
_symmetry.space_group_name_H-M   'P 1'
#
loop_
_entity.id
_entity.type
_entity.pdbx_description
1 polymer ?
#
loop_
_entity_poly.entity_id
_entity_poly.type
_entity_poly.pdbx_seq_one_letter_code
_entity_poly.pdbx_strand_id
1 'polypeptide(L)'
;MIDRMLQQRLLITALSAAMLVCSGAQAVQNQNGALQNANLDAMTSALRATPVNFDVYLPLRDEAGLDTLLADRQDPQSKNYHHWLTTDEFASRFGPLPAQVAKVRAALQAEHMNVTQEGGTLHVSASADSVERLFAAPLTLELQAGKQARLTAASPLQLPPALRNSGAVVTGLQRGSVPYHLDSKQMPLVNLDNRRGPNGIYTYNDLKQAYGYPSYQATIGPAGHHQRLDGTGTTIAILIPSDVLDSDVDMLFDEENFSVHGAGHVNPKLYARRYVAGAKPGINEEIDGAGGEAALDVEMAMGGAPGAHVILYVIPDISDASILAGYRQIVQDNEADVVSVSFGACELYFTPAYNGGKDGTPVLRIYDALFRQGNAQGITFIASSGDNAGLSCADTNYAVDGKDGRFVAGVDHPAVNPHVTAVGGGNLFTAYKKGSGDSSYVRETAYADPLISKDYYNVGAMLSGGYWGAGGGVSTIFKRPVYQSRALGGGSDQMRLLPDVGMLVGGCPDNATQPCQEGRVPFASAVVAAYKGKFHGYIGTSVAAPEFASVAALLVEKQGRQGNLNLYLYRLAANYAKAFHRNILGYNGVVSNDVPLQGKYNYTVGLGTPDVRLLIGALDAAPAGVPRSASNP
;
A
#
# COMPACT_ATOMS: atom_id res chain seq x y z
N MET A 1 15.50 -47.16 -72.13
CA MET A 1 14.65 -48.00 -71.26
C MET A 1 15.25 -48.26 -69.87
N ILE A 2 16.48 -47.78 -69.57
CA ILE A 2 17.17 -47.95 -68.28
C ILE A 2 16.95 -46.76 -67.32
N ASP A 3 16.58 -45.57 -67.80
CA ASP A 3 16.35 -44.39 -66.94
C ASP A 3 15.03 -44.36 -66.16
N ARG A 4 14.00 -45.08 -66.62
CA ARG A 4 12.67 -45.03 -65.97
C ARG A 4 12.57 -45.85 -64.67
N MET A 5 13.46 -46.84 -64.47
CA MET A 5 13.46 -47.67 -63.27
C MET A 5 14.22 -47.07 -62.08
N LEU A 6 15.17 -46.16 -62.34
CA LEU A 6 15.91 -45.45 -61.28
C LEU A 6 15.10 -44.32 -60.65
N GLN A 7 14.29 -43.60 -61.44
CA GLN A 7 13.43 -42.51 -60.93
C GLN A 7 12.27 -42.99 -60.05
N GLN A 8 11.71 -44.18 -60.28
CA GLN A 8 10.64 -44.72 -59.42
C GLN A 8 11.15 -45.20 -58.04
N ARG A 9 12.41 -45.64 -57.92
CA ARG A 9 12.99 -46.04 -56.63
C ARG A 9 13.39 -44.84 -55.76
N LEU A 10 13.74 -43.70 -56.37
CA LEU A 10 14.05 -42.44 -55.68
C LEU A 10 12.79 -41.70 -55.16
N LEU A 11 11.65 -41.80 -55.85
CA LEU A 11 10.39 -41.21 -55.35
C LEU A 11 9.79 -41.96 -54.15
N ILE A 12 9.92 -43.30 -54.10
CA ILE A 12 9.38 -44.11 -52.99
C ILE A 12 10.23 -43.96 -51.72
N THR A 13 11.53 -43.74 -51.85
CA THR A 13 12.42 -43.44 -50.71
C THR A 13 12.24 -42.00 -50.19
N ALA A 14 11.99 -41.03 -51.07
CA ALA A 14 11.71 -39.64 -50.67
C ALA A 14 10.34 -39.47 -49.98
N LEU A 15 9.27 -40.16 -50.43
CA LEU A 15 7.97 -40.12 -49.74
C LEU A 15 7.98 -40.85 -48.38
N SER A 16 8.78 -41.92 -48.25
CA SER A 16 8.92 -42.64 -46.98
C SER A 16 9.70 -41.83 -45.94
N ALA A 17 10.76 -41.11 -46.36
CA ALA A 17 11.52 -40.21 -45.49
C ALA A 17 10.69 -38.99 -45.04
N ALA A 18 9.86 -38.41 -45.91
CA ALA A 18 8.99 -37.29 -45.56
C ALA A 18 7.85 -37.69 -44.58
N MET A 19 7.29 -38.90 -44.71
CA MET A 19 6.31 -39.41 -43.73
C MET A 19 6.95 -39.77 -42.38
N LEU A 20 8.19 -40.26 -42.35
CA LEU A 20 8.95 -40.51 -41.11
C LEU A 20 9.36 -39.21 -40.38
N VAL A 21 9.65 -38.13 -41.12
CA VAL A 21 9.98 -36.82 -40.53
C VAL A 21 8.72 -36.11 -39.99
N CYS A 22 7.59 -36.16 -40.69
CA CYS A 22 6.32 -35.61 -40.18
C CYS A 22 5.75 -36.39 -38.98
N SER A 23 5.87 -37.73 -38.98
CA SER A 23 5.49 -38.56 -37.83
C SER A 23 6.45 -38.41 -36.64
N GLY A 24 7.76 -38.19 -36.90
CA GLY A 24 8.74 -37.82 -35.88
C GLY A 24 8.47 -36.46 -35.24
N ALA A 25 8.11 -35.44 -36.02
CA ALA A 25 7.75 -34.11 -35.49
C ALA A 25 6.45 -34.13 -34.67
N GLN A 26 5.44 -34.88 -35.11
CA GLN A 26 4.20 -35.10 -34.35
C GLN A 26 4.44 -35.96 -33.10
N ALA A 27 5.31 -36.97 -33.16
CA ALA A 27 5.69 -37.77 -32.00
C ALA A 27 6.48 -36.95 -30.97
N VAL A 28 7.37 -36.06 -31.40
CA VAL A 28 8.13 -35.15 -30.52
C VAL A 28 7.22 -34.07 -29.93
N GLN A 29 6.27 -33.50 -30.69
CA GLN A 29 5.26 -32.59 -30.13
C GLN A 29 4.32 -33.30 -29.14
N ASN A 30 3.88 -34.53 -29.44
CA ASN A 30 3.07 -35.32 -28.52
C ASN A 30 3.87 -35.75 -27.28
N GLN A 31 5.16 -36.07 -27.41
CA GLN A 31 6.03 -36.36 -26.26
C GLN A 31 6.28 -35.11 -25.43
N ASN A 32 6.53 -33.95 -26.03
CA ASN A 32 6.69 -32.69 -25.31
C ASN A 32 5.40 -32.29 -24.59
N GLY A 33 4.24 -32.44 -25.25
CA GLY A 33 2.93 -32.22 -24.61
C GLY A 33 2.63 -33.22 -23.49
N ALA A 34 2.98 -34.49 -23.67
CA ALA A 34 2.84 -35.52 -22.63
C ALA A 34 3.76 -35.27 -21.43
N LEU A 35 5.01 -34.83 -21.66
CA LEU A 35 5.96 -34.46 -20.61
C LEU A 35 5.52 -33.20 -19.86
N GLN A 36 4.96 -32.22 -20.57
CA GLN A 36 4.44 -31.00 -19.97
C GLN A 36 3.19 -31.27 -19.12
N ASN A 37 2.28 -32.13 -19.61
CA ASN A 37 1.13 -32.61 -18.84
C ASN A 37 1.56 -33.45 -17.63
N ALA A 38 2.52 -34.37 -17.79
CA ALA A 38 3.04 -35.16 -16.67
C ALA A 38 3.70 -34.29 -15.59
N ASN A 39 4.38 -33.20 -15.98
CA ASN A 39 4.93 -32.22 -15.05
C ASN A 39 3.83 -31.45 -14.31
N LEU A 40 2.77 -31.02 -15.01
CA LEU A 40 1.60 -30.36 -14.40
C LEU A 40 0.86 -31.30 -13.44
N ASP A 41 0.70 -32.57 -13.80
CA ASP A 41 0.08 -33.60 -12.96
C ASP A 41 0.93 -33.90 -11.72
N ALA A 42 2.25 -33.98 -11.88
CA ALA A 42 3.18 -34.15 -10.77
C ALA A 42 3.18 -32.94 -9.82
N MET A 43 3.18 -31.72 -10.35
CA MET A 43 3.07 -30.49 -9.55
C MET A 43 1.73 -30.42 -8.82
N THR A 44 0.63 -30.72 -9.51
CA THR A 44 -0.71 -30.77 -8.90
C THR A 44 -0.73 -31.81 -7.78
N SER A 45 -0.17 -33.00 -8.02
CA SER A 45 -0.09 -34.06 -7.02
C SER A 45 0.74 -33.66 -5.80
N ALA A 46 1.88 -33.00 -6.03
CA ALA A 46 2.74 -32.50 -4.95
C ALA A 46 2.03 -31.43 -4.11
N LEU A 47 1.36 -30.47 -4.74
CA LEU A 47 0.58 -29.45 -4.03
C LEU A 47 -0.62 -30.04 -3.28
N ARG A 48 -1.29 -31.05 -3.84
CA ARG A 48 -2.38 -31.76 -3.16
C ARG A 48 -1.91 -32.62 -1.99
N ALA A 49 -0.64 -33.03 -1.98
CA ALA A 49 -0.02 -33.75 -0.85
C ALA A 49 0.34 -32.83 0.32
N THR A 50 0.40 -31.52 0.10
CA THR A 50 0.58 -30.52 1.17
C THR A 50 -0.76 -30.00 1.69
N PRO A 51 -0.85 -29.57 2.97
CA PRO A 51 -2.06 -28.93 3.48
C PRO A 51 -2.39 -27.65 2.73
N VAL A 52 -3.68 -27.48 2.41
CA VAL A 52 -4.25 -26.25 1.86
C VAL A 52 -4.63 -25.36 3.03
N ASN A 53 -4.10 -24.13 3.03
CA ASN A 53 -4.40 -23.12 4.05
C ASN A 53 -5.38 -22.09 3.52
N PHE A 54 -6.40 -21.76 4.31
CA PHE A 54 -7.38 -20.73 3.99
C PHE A 54 -7.94 -20.09 5.26
N ASP A 55 -8.56 -18.93 5.11
CA ASP A 55 -9.14 -18.17 6.21
C ASP A 55 -10.67 -18.16 6.13
N VAL A 56 -11.31 -18.27 7.28
CA VAL A 56 -12.77 -18.09 7.46
C VAL A 56 -13.00 -16.86 8.33
N TYR A 57 -13.35 -15.76 7.70
CA TYR A 57 -13.68 -14.51 8.38
C TYR A 57 -15.15 -14.51 8.83
N LEU A 58 -15.40 -14.08 10.07
CA LEU A 58 -16.75 -13.86 10.58
C LEU A 58 -17.02 -12.36 10.70
N PRO A 59 -18.21 -11.89 10.26
CA PRO A 59 -18.53 -10.47 10.24
C PRO A 59 -18.61 -9.89 11.64
N LEU A 60 -18.39 -8.58 11.73
CA LEU A 60 -18.62 -7.82 12.94
C LEU A 60 -20.11 -7.84 13.31
N ARG A 61 -20.38 -7.75 14.60
CA ARG A 61 -21.71 -7.51 15.16
C ARG A 61 -21.91 -6.01 15.35
N ASP A 62 -23.18 -5.60 15.33
CA ASP A 62 -23.60 -4.24 15.67
C ASP A 62 -22.82 -3.15 14.91
N GLU A 63 -22.74 -3.29 13.58
CA GLU A 63 -22.01 -2.34 12.73
C GLU A 63 -22.55 -0.90 12.86
N ALA A 64 -23.86 -0.73 13.04
CA ALA A 64 -24.46 0.59 13.27
C ALA A 64 -24.02 1.20 14.61
N GLY A 65 -23.92 0.38 15.67
CA GLY A 65 -23.37 0.80 16.95
C GLY A 65 -21.87 1.12 16.87
N LEU A 66 -21.11 0.38 16.07
CA LEU A 66 -19.70 0.69 15.79
C LEU A 66 -19.56 2.02 15.04
N ASP A 67 -20.37 2.28 14.01
CA ASP A 67 -20.35 3.56 13.28
C ASP A 67 -20.66 4.74 14.20
N THR A 68 -21.65 4.57 15.09
CA THR A 68 -22.00 5.56 16.11
C THR A 68 -20.82 5.80 17.06
N LEU A 69 -20.19 4.73 17.56
CA LEU A 69 -19.02 4.83 18.43
C LEU A 69 -17.86 5.56 17.76
N LEU A 70 -17.55 5.23 16.50
CA LEU A 70 -16.47 5.85 15.75
C LEU A 70 -16.72 7.35 15.53
N ALA A 71 -17.96 7.73 15.24
CA ALA A 71 -18.35 9.14 15.13
C ALA A 71 -18.23 9.89 16.48
N ASP A 72 -18.75 9.28 17.56
CA ASP A 72 -18.71 9.83 18.92
C ASP A 72 -17.28 10.07 19.39
N ARG A 73 -16.36 9.14 19.09
CA ARG A 73 -14.94 9.23 19.51
C ARG A 73 -14.20 10.39 18.87
N GLN A 74 -14.77 10.98 17.82
CA GLN A 74 -14.20 12.07 17.01
C GLN A 74 -14.92 13.42 17.24
N ASP A 75 -15.95 13.43 18.08
CA ASP A 75 -16.69 14.61 18.48
C ASP A 75 -16.19 15.12 19.84
N PRO A 76 -15.51 16.28 19.91
CA PRO A 76 -15.03 16.87 21.17
C PRO A 76 -16.14 17.17 22.19
N GLN A 77 -17.40 17.21 21.76
CA GLN A 77 -18.55 17.40 22.66
C GLN A 77 -19.08 16.08 23.23
N SER A 78 -18.66 14.94 22.68
CA SER A 78 -19.07 13.63 23.16
C SER A 78 -18.29 13.23 24.40
N LYS A 79 -18.98 12.60 25.37
CA LYS A 79 -18.32 11.95 26.53
C LYS A 79 -17.41 10.81 26.11
N ASN A 80 -17.57 10.34 24.88
CA ASN A 80 -16.78 9.29 24.28
C ASN A 80 -15.55 9.83 23.51
N TYR A 81 -15.31 11.14 23.46
CA TYR A 81 -14.18 11.69 22.74
C TYR A 81 -12.83 11.09 23.20
N HIS A 82 -12.08 10.50 22.27
CA HIS A 82 -10.74 9.91 22.51
C HIS A 82 -10.65 8.83 23.62
N HIS A 83 -11.75 8.18 23.98
CA HIS A 83 -11.73 7.04 24.93
C HIS A 83 -11.58 5.69 24.21
N TRP A 84 -10.41 5.39 23.67
CA TRP A 84 -10.19 4.21 22.81
C TRP A 84 -10.50 2.87 23.47
N LEU A 85 -10.94 1.89 22.68
CA LEU A 85 -11.15 0.52 23.14
C LEU A 85 -9.82 -0.26 23.18
N THR A 86 -9.72 -1.19 24.11
CA THR A 86 -8.75 -2.29 24.03
C THR A 86 -9.21 -3.34 23.01
N THR A 87 -8.28 -4.21 22.59
CA THR A 87 -8.57 -5.35 21.70
C THR A 87 -9.70 -6.24 22.27
N ASP A 88 -9.65 -6.54 23.57
CA ASP A 88 -10.65 -7.38 24.24
C ASP A 88 -12.03 -6.71 24.34
N GLU A 89 -12.08 -5.41 24.64
CA GLU A 89 -13.34 -4.66 24.65
C GLU A 89 -13.97 -4.59 23.27
N PHE A 90 -13.17 -4.40 22.22
CA PHE A 90 -13.65 -4.43 20.84
C PHE A 90 -14.21 -5.82 20.49
N ALA A 91 -13.44 -6.89 20.77
CA ALA A 91 -13.86 -8.26 20.50
C ALA A 91 -15.16 -8.63 21.24
N SER A 92 -15.29 -8.21 22.49
CA SER A 92 -16.50 -8.43 23.31
C SER A 92 -17.73 -7.72 22.74
N ARG A 93 -17.57 -6.46 22.30
CA ARG A 93 -18.70 -5.64 21.84
C ARG A 93 -19.09 -5.94 20.39
N PHE A 94 -18.12 -5.97 19.49
CA PHE A 94 -18.32 -5.98 18.04
C PHE A 94 -17.75 -7.21 17.35
N GLY A 95 -16.84 -7.96 17.98
CA GLY A 95 -16.34 -9.23 17.44
C GLY A 95 -17.42 -10.32 17.40
N PRO A 96 -17.24 -11.40 16.61
CA PRO A 96 -18.19 -12.51 16.56
C PRO A 96 -18.39 -13.15 17.94
N LEU A 97 -19.59 -13.68 18.20
CA LEU A 97 -19.87 -14.32 19.49
C LEU A 97 -19.02 -15.59 19.66
N PRO A 98 -18.52 -15.89 20.87
CA PRO A 98 -17.79 -17.14 21.12
C PRO A 98 -18.56 -18.39 20.70
N ALA A 99 -19.89 -18.41 20.89
CA ALA A 99 -20.75 -19.51 20.44
C ALA A 99 -20.80 -19.64 18.90
N GLN A 100 -20.74 -18.53 18.17
CA GLN A 100 -20.70 -18.51 16.71
C GLN A 100 -19.35 -19.03 16.19
N VAL A 101 -18.24 -18.55 16.77
CA VAL A 101 -16.89 -19.04 16.48
C VAL A 101 -16.80 -20.55 16.74
N ALA A 102 -17.28 -21.01 17.91
CA ALA A 102 -17.29 -22.42 18.28
C ALA A 102 -18.13 -23.28 17.32
N LYS A 103 -19.27 -22.78 16.85
CA LYS A 103 -20.13 -23.47 15.87
C LYS A 103 -19.43 -23.63 14.52
N VAL A 104 -18.78 -22.56 14.03
CA VAL A 104 -18.03 -22.58 12.77
C VAL A 104 -16.83 -23.51 12.88
N ARG A 105 -16.07 -23.41 13.98
CA ARG A 105 -14.96 -24.33 14.29
C ARG A 105 -15.40 -25.79 14.31
N ALA A 106 -16.49 -26.10 15.01
CA ALA A 106 -17.01 -27.47 15.08
C ALA A 106 -17.42 -27.99 13.69
N ALA A 107 -18.00 -27.15 12.83
CA ALA A 107 -18.35 -27.52 11.47
C ALA A 107 -17.10 -27.81 10.60
N LEU A 108 -16.02 -27.03 10.77
CA LEU A 108 -14.75 -27.27 10.09
C LEU A 108 -14.08 -28.57 10.59
N GLN A 109 -14.06 -28.78 11.91
CA GLN A 109 -13.48 -29.98 12.53
C GLN A 109 -14.25 -31.26 12.18
N ALA A 110 -15.57 -31.18 12.00
CA ALA A 110 -16.39 -32.31 11.55
C ALA A 110 -15.97 -32.82 10.15
N GLU A 111 -15.35 -31.97 9.35
CA GLU A 111 -14.79 -32.29 8.03
C GLU A 111 -13.27 -32.57 8.09
N HIS A 112 -12.76 -32.93 9.26
CA HIS A 112 -11.35 -33.27 9.52
C HIS A 112 -10.36 -32.13 9.23
N MET A 113 -10.82 -30.88 9.29
CA MET A 113 -9.97 -29.70 9.13
C MET A 113 -9.34 -29.27 10.45
N ASN A 114 -8.10 -28.80 10.41
CA ASN A 114 -7.41 -28.26 11.57
C ASN A 114 -7.57 -26.73 11.61
N VAL A 115 -8.11 -26.21 12.72
CA VAL A 115 -8.15 -24.77 12.98
C VAL A 115 -6.90 -24.40 13.78
N THR A 116 -5.96 -23.72 13.14
CA THR A 116 -4.64 -23.42 13.71
C THR A 116 -4.61 -22.11 14.49
N GLN A 117 -5.55 -21.19 14.20
CA GLN A 117 -5.76 -19.95 14.95
C GLN A 117 -7.25 -19.60 14.96
N GLU A 118 -7.74 -19.00 16.05
CA GLU A 118 -9.15 -18.62 16.21
C GLU A 118 -9.33 -17.22 16.82
N GLY A 119 -10.41 -16.55 16.43
CA GLY A 119 -10.77 -15.19 16.84
C GLY A 119 -11.87 -14.64 15.93
N GLY A 120 -11.74 -13.39 15.49
CA GLY A 120 -12.57 -12.81 14.41
C GLY A 120 -12.44 -13.54 13.07
N THR A 121 -11.30 -14.20 12.88
CA THR A 121 -10.99 -15.05 11.72
C THR A 121 -10.47 -16.39 12.23
N LEU A 122 -10.88 -17.47 11.56
CA LEU A 122 -10.32 -18.80 11.79
C LEU A 122 -9.31 -19.11 10.69
N HIS A 123 -8.05 -19.39 11.06
CA HIS A 123 -7.06 -19.90 10.12
C HIS A 123 -7.18 -21.42 10.05
N VAL A 124 -7.34 -21.96 8.85
CA VAL A 124 -7.70 -23.37 8.63
C VAL A 124 -6.67 -24.03 7.74
N SER A 125 -6.22 -25.21 8.15
CA SER A 125 -5.33 -26.08 7.38
C SER A 125 -5.99 -27.45 7.19
N ALA A 126 -6.11 -27.91 5.94
CA ALA A 126 -6.81 -29.15 5.61
C ALA A 126 -6.24 -29.82 4.36
N SER A 127 -6.55 -31.11 4.15
CA SER A 127 -6.24 -31.77 2.88
C SER A 127 -7.08 -31.19 1.74
N ALA A 128 -6.55 -31.20 0.52
CA ALA A 128 -7.28 -30.73 -0.67
C ALA A 128 -8.66 -31.39 -0.81
N ASP A 129 -8.75 -32.70 -0.61
CA ASP A 129 -10.00 -33.46 -0.69
C ASP A 129 -11.04 -33.03 0.36
N SER A 130 -10.60 -32.62 1.56
CA SER A 130 -11.53 -32.13 2.59
C SER A 130 -12.06 -30.74 2.24
N VAL A 131 -11.20 -29.87 1.68
CA VAL A 131 -11.62 -28.55 1.20
C VAL A 131 -12.63 -28.67 0.05
N GLU A 132 -12.37 -29.54 -0.92
CA GLU A 132 -13.27 -29.77 -2.05
C GLU A 132 -14.64 -30.30 -1.62
N ARG A 133 -14.67 -31.23 -0.66
CA ARG A 133 -15.92 -31.75 -0.10
C ARG A 133 -16.71 -30.69 0.65
N LEU A 134 -16.06 -29.93 1.53
CA LEU A 134 -16.73 -28.92 2.35
C LEU A 134 -17.38 -27.83 1.48
N PHE A 135 -16.67 -27.36 0.46
CA PHE A 135 -17.12 -26.26 -0.38
C PHE A 135 -17.80 -26.68 -1.67
N ALA A 136 -17.92 -27.98 -1.93
CA ALA A 136 -18.41 -28.55 -3.19
C ALA A 136 -17.77 -27.87 -4.42
N ALA A 137 -16.45 -27.64 -4.35
CA ALA A 137 -15.69 -26.86 -5.33
C ALA A 137 -14.35 -27.54 -5.60
N PRO A 138 -14.09 -28.02 -6.83
CA PRO A 138 -12.80 -28.62 -7.18
C PRO A 138 -11.66 -27.62 -7.03
N LEU A 139 -10.52 -28.08 -6.51
CA LEU A 139 -9.27 -27.34 -6.45
C LEU A 139 -8.42 -27.66 -7.68
N THR A 140 -8.06 -26.63 -8.41
CA THR A 140 -7.21 -26.71 -9.60
C THR A 140 -5.90 -25.98 -9.38
N LEU A 141 -4.85 -26.50 -9.99
CA LEU A 141 -3.56 -25.83 -10.07
C LEU A 141 -3.72 -24.47 -10.76
N GLU A 142 -3.29 -23.42 -10.08
CA GLU A 142 -3.08 -22.09 -10.64
C GLU A 142 -1.58 -21.86 -10.81
N LEU A 143 -1.18 -21.60 -12.05
CA LEU A 143 0.15 -21.13 -12.42
C LEU A 143 0.01 -19.72 -12.98
N GLN A 144 0.73 -18.77 -12.38
CA GLN A 144 0.89 -17.42 -12.91
C GLN A 144 2.38 -17.14 -13.08
N ALA A 145 2.76 -16.46 -14.16
CA ALA A 145 4.16 -16.12 -14.42
C ALA A 145 4.73 -15.31 -13.24
N GLY A 146 5.91 -15.71 -12.74
CA GLY A 146 6.57 -15.06 -11.61
C GLY A 146 5.95 -15.30 -10.23
N LYS A 147 4.92 -16.16 -10.11
CA LYS A 147 4.29 -16.49 -8.81
C LYS A 147 4.42 -17.97 -8.48
N GLN A 148 4.37 -18.28 -7.18
CA GLN A 148 4.34 -19.66 -6.71
C GLN A 148 3.05 -20.37 -7.15
N ALA A 149 3.22 -21.63 -7.55
CA ALA A 149 2.11 -22.50 -7.89
C ALA A 149 1.22 -22.75 -6.66
N ARG A 150 -0.10 -22.65 -6.82
CA ARG A 150 -1.05 -22.89 -5.72
C ARG A 150 -2.31 -23.61 -6.17
N LEU A 151 -3.07 -24.15 -5.23
CA LEU A 151 -4.40 -24.70 -5.47
C LEU A 151 -5.46 -23.62 -5.25
N THR A 152 -6.39 -23.49 -6.18
CA THR A 152 -7.52 -22.55 -6.10
C THR A 152 -8.82 -23.19 -6.54
N ALA A 153 -9.94 -22.68 -6.04
CA ALA A 153 -11.26 -23.18 -6.38
C ALA A 153 -11.65 -22.84 -7.83
N ALA A 154 -11.94 -23.88 -8.62
CA ALA A 154 -12.36 -23.75 -10.02
C ALA A 154 -13.78 -23.16 -10.15
N SER A 155 -14.64 -23.37 -9.15
CA SER A 155 -16.02 -22.88 -9.09
C SER A 155 -16.25 -22.03 -7.83
N PRO A 156 -17.34 -21.23 -7.78
CA PRO A 156 -17.73 -20.55 -6.54
C PRO A 156 -17.88 -21.54 -5.37
N LEU A 157 -17.42 -21.14 -4.18
CA LEU A 157 -17.51 -21.96 -2.98
C LEU A 157 -18.97 -22.07 -2.51
N GLN A 158 -19.45 -23.28 -2.27
CA GLN A 158 -20.75 -23.52 -1.63
C GLN A 158 -20.55 -23.59 -0.12
N LEU A 159 -20.88 -22.51 0.58
CA LEU A 159 -20.70 -22.50 2.03
C LEU A 159 -21.69 -23.45 2.73
N PRO A 160 -21.24 -24.33 3.63
CA PRO A 160 -22.13 -25.17 4.43
C PRO A 160 -23.02 -24.28 5.33
N PRO A 161 -24.19 -24.79 5.79
CA PRO A 161 -25.13 -23.99 6.59
C PRO A 161 -24.50 -23.31 7.81
N ALA A 162 -23.53 -23.95 8.47
CA ALA A 162 -22.86 -23.36 9.63
C ALA A 162 -22.08 -22.08 9.30
N LEU A 163 -21.33 -22.08 8.18
CA LEU A 163 -20.57 -20.91 7.72
C LEU A 163 -21.51 -19.87 7.11
N ARG A 164 -22.44 -20.31 6.25
CA ARG A 164 -23.40 -19.43 5.58
C ARG A 164 -24.28 -18.66 6.57
N ASN A 165 -24.86 -19.35 7.56
CA ASN A 165 -25.71 -18.72 8.57
C ASN A 165 -24.92 -17.83 9.54
N SER A 166 -23.60 -18.00 9.58
CA SER A 166 -22.69 -17.14 10.35
C SER A 166 -22.19 -15.95 9.53
N GLY A 167 -22.61 -15.80 8.27
CA GLY A 167 -22.17 -14.73 7.37
C GLY A 167 -20.70 -14.83 6.97
N ALA A 168 -20.11 -16.03 7.04
CA ALA A 168 -18.68 -16.19 6.86
C ALA A 168 -18.20 -15.85 5.45
N VAL A 169 -17.03 -15.23 5.35
CA VAL A 169 -16.32 -15.00 4.08
C VAL A 169 -15.05 -15.84 4.08
N VAL A 170 -14.83 -16.61 3.02
CA VAL A 170 -13.65 -17.48 2.89
C VAL A 170 -12.63 -16.80 1.99
N THR A 171 -11.36 -16.77 2.40
CA THR A 171 -10.24 -16.21 1.61
C THR A 171 -9.08 -17.20 1.52
N GLY A 172 -8.21 -17.02 0.53
CA GLY A 172 -7.06 -17.92 0.27
C GLY A 172 -7.35 -19.06 -0.70
N LEU A 173 -8.61 -19.25 -1.12
CA LEU A 173 -9.03 -20.28 -2.09
C LEU A 173 -9.44 -19.69 -3.45
N GLN A 174 -9.53 -18.36 -3.57
CA GLN A 174 -9.92 -17.70 -4.80
C GLN A 174 -8.89 -17.90 -5.91
N ARG A 175 -9.39 -18.16 -7.12
CA ARG A 175 -8.60 -18.08 -8.34
C ARG A 175 -8.38 -16.62 -8.72
N GLY A 176 -7.20 -16.31 -9.25
CA GLY A 176 -6.75 -14.94 -9.43
C GLY A 176 -6.21 -14.39 -8.12
N SER A 177 -5.17 -13.58 -8.24
CA SER A 177 -4.69 -12.74 -7.15
C SER A 177 -4.87 -11.32 -7.63
N VAL A 178 -5.43 -10.45 -6.79
CA VAL A 178 -5.41 -9.03 -7.07
C VAL A 178 -3.94 -8.61 -7.20
N PRO A 179 -3.54 -7.96 -8.31
CA PRO A 179 -2.15 -7.57 -8.52
C PRO A 179 -1.86 -6.33 -7.67
N TYR A 180 -1.56 -6.55 -6.39
CA TYR A 180 -0.94 -5.50 -5.58
C TYR A 180 0.44 -5.16 -6.13
N HIS A 181 0.85 -3.91 -5.97
CA HIS A 181 2.11 -3.37 -6.46
C HIS A 181 2.78 -2.49 -5.40
N LEU A 182 4.11 -2.44 -5.49
CA LEU A 182 4.98 -1.47 -4.84
C LEU A 182 5.51 -0.61 -6.00
N ASP A 183 5.10 0.66 -6.06
CA ASP A 183 5.25 1.44 -7.28
C ASP A 183 6.26 2.57 -7.22
N SER A 184 6.92 2.76 -6.06
CA SER A 184 8.03 3.69 -5.97
C SER A 184 9.06 3.43 -7.06
N LYS A 185 9.67 4.50 -7.54
CA LYS A 185 10.73 4.40 -8.55
C LYS A 185 12.02 4.83 -7.91
N GLN A 186 13.00 3.95 -8.03
CA GLN A 186 14.32 4.12 -7.47
C GLN A 186 15.29 4.54 -8.58
N MET A 187 15.95 5.67 -8.40
CA MET A 187 17.10 6.06 -9.19
C MET A 187 18.38 5.53 -8.52
N PRO A 188 19.25 4.80 -9.26
CA PRO A 188 20.54 4.39 -8.72
C PRO A 188 21.43 5.60 -8.41
N LEU A 189 22.07 5.57 -7.23
CA LEU A 189 23.24 6.39 -6.89
C LEU A 189 23.03 7.91 -7.08
N VAL A 190 22.54 8.55 -6.03
CA VAL A 190 22.49 10.02 -5.96
C VAL A 190 23.79 10.57 -5.36
N ASN A 191 24.41 11.57 -6.00
CA ASN A 191 25.43 12.38 -5.32
C ASN A 191 24.71 13.35 -4.37
N LEU A 192 24.91 13.19 -3.07
CA LEU A 192 24.31 13.98 -1.99
C LEU A 192 24.61 15.49 -2.03
N ASP A 193 25.56 15.92 -2.86
CA ASP A 193 25.79 17.35 -3.15
C ASP A 193 24.56 18.04 -3.80
N ASN A 194 23.57 17.27 -4.24
CA ASN A 194 22.41 17.67 -5.02
C ASN A 194 21.28 18.41 -4.27
N ARG A 195 21.22 18.40 -2.93
CA ARG A 195 20.37 19.37 -2.19
C ARG A 195 20.88 20.81 -2.36
N ARG A 196 22.12 20.95 -2.81
CA ARG A 196 22.75 22.20 -3.26
C ARG A 196 22.72 22.33 -4.78
N GLY A 197 21.79 21.67 -5.45
CA GLY A 197 21.55 21.76 -6.89
C GLY A 197 20.13 22.22 -7.21
N PRO A 198 19.87 22.71 -8.44
CA PRO A 198 18.57 23.27 -8.81
C PRO A 198 17.44 22.22 -8.95
N ASN A 199 17.77 20.93 -8.87
CA ASN A 199 16.83 19.83 -9.11
C ASN A 199 16.14 19.35 -7.82
N GLY A 200 16.55 19.86 -6.65
CA GLY A 200 15.88 19.62 -5.38
C GLY A 200 15.83 18.16 -4.95
N ILE A 201 16.94 17.42 -5.01
CA ILE A 201 16.94 16.09 -4.37
C ILE A 201 17.08 16.32 -2.87
N TYR A 202 16.11 15.82 -2.11
CA TYR A 202 15.87 16.17 -0.72
C TYR A 202 16.24 15.02 0.22
N THR A 203 16.68 15.37 1.42
CA THR A 203 16.68 14.46 2.57
C THR A 203 15.54 14.83 3.51
N TYR A 204 15.29 14.00 4.53
CA TYR A 204 14.17 14.24 5.45
C TYR A 204 14.19 15.64 6.10
N ASN A 205 15.38 16.19 6.40
CA ASN A 205 15.49 17.50 7.04
C ASN A 205 15.21 18.66 6.07
N ASP A 206 15.41 18.49 4.76
CA ASP A 206 14.95 19.45 3.76
C ASP A 206 13.42 19.56 3.76
N LEU A 207 12.74 18.41 3.83
CA LEU A 207 11.27 18.36 3.91
C LEU A 207 10.74 18.93 5.22
N LYS A 208 11.45 18.70 6.33
CA LYS A 208 11.09 19.31 7.62
C LYS A 208 11.06 20.83 7.56
N GLN A 209 12.03 21.44 6.89
CA GLN A 209 12.03 22.89 6.70
C GLN A 209 10.91 23.32 5.75
N ALA A 210 10.73 22.63 4.62
CA ALA A 210 9.75 22.99 3.59
C ALA A 210 8.29 22.86 4.08
N TYR A 211 7.95 21.78 4.79
CA TYR A 211 6.60 21.56 5.31
C TYR A 211 6.38 22.13 6.71
N GLY A 212 7.28 22.98 7.20
CA GLY A 212 7.07 23.72 8.45
C GLY A 212 6.93 22.80 9.68
N TYR A 213 7.72 21.73 9.75
CA TYR A 213 7.81 20.88 10.93
C TYR A 213 8.24 21.70 12.16
N PRO A 214 7.86 21.29 13.38
CA PRO A 214 8.41 21.90 14.59
C PRO A 214 9.93 21.70 14.63
N SER A 215 10.61 22.69 15.20
CA SER A 215 12.03 22.59 15.50
C SER A 215 12.28 21.36 16.38
N TYR A 216 13.40 20.67 16.14
CA TYR A 216 13.84 19.60 17.03
C TYR A 216 14.07 20.09 18.46
N GLN A 217 14.27 21.39 18.70
CA GLN A 217 14.38 21.97 20.04
C GLN A 217 13.04 22.37 20.65
N ALA A 218 11.94 22.26 19.90
CA ALA A 218 10.62 22.57 20.40
C ALA A 218 10.24 21.58 21.51
N THR A 219 9.59 22.11 22.54
CA THR A 219 9.08 21.32 23.65
C THR A 219 7.59 21.56 23.84
N ILE A 220 6.90 20.53 24.32
CA ILE A 220 5.48 20.56 24.71
C ILE A 220 5.34 20.08 26.15
N GLY A 221 4.17 20.34 26.76
CA GLY A 221 3.87 19.95 28.13
C GLY A 221 3.77 21.14 29.11
N PRO A 222 3.24 20.90 30.32
CA PRO A 222 3.07 21.94 31.32
C PRO A 222 4.41 22.36 31.93
N ALA A 223 4.44 23.53 32.56
CA ALA A 223 5.63 24.06 33.22
C ALA A 223 6.25 23.02 34.19
N GLY A 224 7.53 22.72 34.00
CA GLY A 224 8.27 21.73 34.80
C GLY A 224 8.21 20.29 34.30
N HIS A 225 7.36 19.99 33.31
CA HIS A 225 7.27 18.68 32.63
C HIS A 225 7.26 18.86 31.11
N HIS A 226 8.27 19.56 30.60
CA HIS A 226 8.45 19.74 29.17
C HIS A 226 9.14 18.51 28.57
N GLN A 227 8.59 17.98 27.49
CA GLN A 227 9.23 16.97 26.64
C GLN A 227 9.45 17.55 25.25
N ARG A 228 10.41 16.98 24.49
CA ARG A 228 10.69 17.40 23.13
C ARG A 228 9.56 16.94 22.20
N LEU A 229 9.14 17.80 21.29
CA LEU A 229 8.16 17.47 20.25
C LEU A 229 8.88 16.86 19.04
N ASP A 230 9.13 15.56 19.11
CA ASP A 230 9.87 14.79 18.10
C ASP A 230 9.29 13.40 17.84
N GLY A 231 8.11 13.09 18.39
CA GLY A 231 7.44 11.80 18.32
C GLY A 231 7.64 10.93 19.57
N THR A 232 8.39 11.41 20.57
CA THR A 232 8.66 10.66 21.81
C THR A 232 7.37 10.15 22.47
N GLY A 233 7.29 8.85 22.71
CA GLY A 233 6.14 8.19 23.33
C GLY A 233 5.03 7.76 22.36
N THR A 234 5.27 7.88 21.05
CA THR A 234 4.38 7.37 20.01
C THR A 234 4.99 6.20 19.25
N THR A 235 4.15 5.40 18.61
CA THR A 235 4.57 4.23 17.84
C THR A 235 3.99 4.24 16.42
N ILE A 236 4.87 4.16 15.43
CA ILE A 236 4.55 3.99 14.00
C ILE A 236 4.80 2.52 13.63
N ALA A 237 3.79 1.85 13.09
CA ALA A 237 3.95 0.57 12.42
C ALA A 237 4.10 0.77 10.91
N ILE A 238 5.07 0.08 10.30
CA ILE A 238 5.21 -0.02 8.84
C ILE A 238 4.88 -1.45 8.46
N LEU A 239 3.87 -1.63 7.61
CA LEU A 239 3.51 -2.95 7.08
C LEU A 239 4.06 -3.08 5.66
N ILE A 240 4.96 -4.03 5.43
CA ILE A 240 5.72 -4.12 4.18
C ILE A 240 6.24 -5.55 3.91
N PRO A 241 6.46 -5.99 2.65
CA PRO A 241 6.86 -7.37 2.35
C PRO A 241 8.39 -7.63 2.39
N SER A 242 9.17 -6.80 3.10
CA SER A 242 10.63 -6.98 3.26
C SER A 242 11.12 -6.48 4.62
N ASP A 243 12.24 -7.03 5.10
CA ASP A 243 13.02 -6.45 6.19
C ASP A 243 13.88 -5.26 5.69
N VAL A 244 14.62 -4.62 6.60
CA VAL A 244 15.61 -3.57 6.35
C VAL A 244 16.94 -3.85 7.05
N LEU A 245 18.04 -3.27 6.55
CA LEU A 245 19.35 -3.33 7.22
C LEU A 245 19.47 -2.17 8.22
N ASP A 246 19.80 -2.46 9.48
CA ASP A 246 20.08 -1.41 10.47
C ASP A 246 21.25 -0.52 10.02
N SER A 247 22.20 -1.06 9.25
CA SER A 247 23.32 -0.28 8.70
C SER A 247 22.89 0.76 7.67
N ASP A 248 21.78 0.55 6.96
CA ASP A 248 21.28 1.52 5.99
C ASP A 248 20.62 2.71 6.72
N VAL A 249 19.80 2.41 7.74
CA VAL A 249 19.24 3.44 8.64
C VAL A 249 20.36 4.28 9.26
N ASP A 250 21.40 3.62 9.77
CA ASP A 250 22.57 4.30 10.34
C ASP A 250 23.28 5.20 9.33
N MET A 251 23.46 4.69 8.12
CA MET A 251 24.12 5.41 7.02
C MET A 251 23.39 6.72 6.67
N LEU A 252 22.06 6.74 6.63
CA LEU A 252 21.31 7.98 6.38
C LEU A 252 21.52 9.02 7.49
N PHE A 253 21.32 8.62 8.75
CA PHE A 253 21.41 9.57 9.87
C PHE A 253 22.85 10.01 10.17
N ASP A 254 23.85 9.18 9.89
CA ASP A 254 25.26 9.54 9.97
C ASP A 254 25.64 10.55 8.87
N GLU A 255 25.14 10.37 7.64
CA GLU A 255 25.35 11.34 6.56
C GLU A 255 24.77 12.72 6.91
N GLU A 256 23.61 12.75 7.56
CA GLU A 256 23.02 14.00 8.06
C GLU A 256 23.70 14.55 9.32
N ASN A 257 24.63 13.83 9.92
CA ASN A 257 25.25 14.17 11.19
C ASN A 257 24.20 14.42 12.29
N PHE A 258 23.12 13.63 12.29
CA PHE A 258 22.00 13.79 13.20
C PHE A 258 22.46 13.92 14.65
N SER A 259 23.34 13.04 15.13
CA SER A 259 23.81 13.09 16.53
C SER A 259 24.53 14.40 16.88
N VAL A 260 25.32 14.95 15.94
CA VAL A 260 26.08 16.19 16.16
C VAL A 260 25.10 17.37 16.28
N HIS A 261 24.15 17.46 15.35
CA HIS A 261 23.18 18.56 15.33
C HIS A 261 22.11 18.39 16.40
N GLY A 262 21.74 17.16 16.73
CA GLY A 262 20.78 16.78 17.76
C GLY A 262 21.33 16.88 19.19
N ALA A 263 22.40 17.66 19.45
CA ALA A 263 23.01 17.83 20.77
C ALA A 263 23.45 16.51 21.43
N GLY A 264 24.06 15.60 20.67
CA GLY A 264 24.60 14.33 21.15
C GLY A 264 23.57 13.23 21.38
N HIS A 265 22.33 13.42 20.92
CA HIS A 265 21.32 12.35 20.93
C HIS A 265 21.74 11.25 19.95
N VAL A 266 21.41 10.00 20.26
CA VAL A 266 21.72 8.88 19.37
C VAL A 266 20.89 9.00 18.10
N ASN A 267 21.43 8.53 16.97
CA ASN A 267 20.65 8.43 15.74
C ASN A 267 19.40 7.56 15.99
N PRO A 268 18.27 7.88 15.33
CA PRO A 268 17.09 7.02 15.34
C PRO A 268 17.44 5.58 14.96
N LYS A 269 16.76 4.63 15.60
CA LYS A 269 16.92 3.19 15.36
C LYS A 269 15.55 2.55 15.25
N LEU A 270 15.47 1.45 14.48
CA LEU A 270 14.28 0.63 14.47
C LEU A 270 14.01 0.05 15.86
N TYR A 271 12.78 0.19 16.33
CA TYR A 271 12.41 -0.24 17.68
C TYR A 271 12.20 -1.75 17.74
N ALA A 272 11.49 -2.32 16.76
CA ALA A 272 11.24 -3.74 16.70
C ALA A 272 10.92 -4.24 15.27
N ARG A 273 11.08 -5.54 15.06
CA ARG A 273 10.64 -6.28 13.88
C ARG A 273 9.63 -7.34 14.29
N ARG A 274 8.54 -7.47 13.53
CA ARG A 274 7.49 -8.49 13.70
C ARG A 274 7.33 -9.23 12.38
N TYR A 275 7.73 -10.50 12.34
CA TYR A 275 7.56 -11.34 11.15
C TYR A 275 6.22 -12.05 11.21
N VAL A 276 5.33 -11.70 10.28
CA VAL A 276 3.94 -12.15 10.26
C VAL A 276 3.73 -13.17 9.14
N ALA A 277 2.78 -14.09 9.32
CA ALA A 277 2.39 -15.08 8.30
C ALA A 277 3.54 -15.94 7.74
N GLY A 278 4.59 -16.17 8.54
CA GLY A 278 5.76 -16.96 8.11
C GLY A 278 6.83 -16.20 7.34
N ALA A 279 6.76 -14.86 7.31
CA ALA A 279 7.86 -14.02 6.86
C ALA A 279 9.17 -14.38 7.58
N LYS A 280 10.30 -14.17 6.90
CA LYS A 280 11.64 -14.48 7.41
C LYS A 280 12.46 -13.20 7.57
N PRO A 281 13.41 -13.16 8.51
CA PRO A 281 14.40 -12.09 8.59
C PRO A 281 15.21 -11.94 7.30
N GLY A 282 15.59 -10.70 7.00
CA GLY A 282 16.42 -10.33 5.84
C GLY A 282 15.63 -9.71 4.69
N ILE A 283 16.36 -9.03 3.80
CA ILE A 283 15.79 -8.36 2.62
C ILE A 283 15.11 -9.39 1.73
N ASN A 284 13.86 -9.13 1.35
CA ASN A 284 13.12 -9.97 0.41
C ASN A 284 13.47 -9.56 -1.02
N GLU A 285 14.22 -10.42 -1.72
CA GLU A 285 14.61 -10.22 -3.13
C GLU A 285 13.63 -10.88 -4.12
N GLU A 286 12.64 -11.62 -3.63
CA GLU A 286 11.66 -12.32 -4.48
C GLU A 286 10.58 -11.37 -5.00
N ILE A 287 10.41 -10.21 -4.35
CA ILE A 287 9.44 -9.19 -4.71
C ILE A 287 10.20 -7.95 -5.15
N ASP A 288 10.03 -7.59 -6.42
CA ASP A 288 10.71 -6.44 -7.01
C ASP A 288 10.41 -5.16 -6.23
N GLY A 289 11.46 -4.38 -5.94
CA GLY A 289 11.37 -3.13 -5.17
C GLY A 289 11.17 -3.26 -3.66
N ALA A 290 10.76 -4.42 -3.11
CA ALA A 290 10.33 -4.56 -1.72
C ALA A 290 11.35 -4.10 -0.68
N GLY A 291 12.63 -4.45 -0.86
CA GLY A 291 13.69 -4.03 0.07
C GLY A 291 13.96 -2.52 0.06
N GLY A 292 13.96 -1.91 -1.13
CA GLY A 292 14.17 -0.46 -1.27
C GLY A 292 12.99 0.32 -0.70
N GLU A 293 11.78 -0.19 -0.91
CA GLU A 293 10.56 0.37 -0.34
C GLU A 293 10.56 0.32 1.19
N ALA A 294 10.91 -0.82 1.77
CA ALA A 294 10.99 -0.97 3.23
C ALA A 294 12.01 0.01 3.84
N ALA A 295 13.15 0.20 3.19
CA ALA A 295 14.16 1.17 3.63
C ALA A 295 13.63 2.60 3.55
N LEU A 296 13.02 2.98 2.42
CA LEU A 296 12.38 4.28 2.22
C LEU A 296 11.34 4.58 3.32
N ASP A 297 10.42 3.65 3.57
CA ASP A 297 9.34 3.82 4.54
C ASP A 297 9.89 4.04 5.96
N VAL A 298 10.86 3.22 6.37
CA VAL A 298 11.48 3.29 7.70
C VAL A 298 12.22 4.60 7.90
N GLU A 299 13.05 4.97 6.92
CA GLU A 299 13.89 6.16 7.01
C GLU A 299 13.08 7.46 6.96
N MET A 300 12.03 7.53 6.13
CA MET A 300 11.14 8.69 6.06
C MET A 300 10.31 8.87 7.33
N ALA A 301 9.78 7.79 7.91
CA ALA A 301 9.03 7.84 9.16
C ALA A 301 9.91 8.32 10.32
N MET A 302 11.12 7.78 10.44
CA MET A 302 12.09 8.18 11.47
C MET A 302 12.62 9.60 11.26
N GLY A 303 12.81 10.04 10.01
CA GLY A 303 13.33 11.37 9.71
C GLY A 303 12.41 12.49 10.22
N GLY A 304 11.10 12.34 10.00
CA GLY A 304 10.11 13.32 10.43
C GLY A 304 9.78 13.27 11.93
N ALA A 305 9.80 12.08 12.54
CA ALA A 305 9.50 11.85 13.96
C ALA A 305 10.59 10.99 14.63
N PRO A 306 11.81 11.53 14.83
CA PRO A 306 12.98 10.77 15.28
C PRO A 306 12.89 10.21 16.70
N GLY A 307 11.95 10.69 17.53
CA GLY A 307 11.65 10.16 18.86
C GLY A 307 10.58 9.06 18.88
N ALA A 308 9.87 8.83 17.77
CA ALA A 308 8.84 7.79 17.70
C ALA A 308 9.49 6.39 17.64
N HIS A 309 8.84 5.41 18.26
CA HIS A 309 9.17 4.01 18.03
C HIS A 309 8.67 3.61 16.64
N VAL A 310 9.54 3.04 15.81
CA VAL A 310 9.14 2.46 14.53
C VAL A 310 9.22 0.93 14.61
N ILE A 311 8.08 0.27 14.40
CA ILE A 311 7.96 -1.19 14.35
C ILE A 311 7.74 -1.63 12.90
N LEU A 312 8.62 -2.50 12.41
CA LEU A 312 8.49 -3.09 11.08
C LEU A 312 7.69 -4.40 11.15
N TYR A 313 6.49 -4.41 10.58
CA TYR A 313 5.68 -5.61 10.38
C TYR A 313 5.98 -6.18 8.99
N VAL A 314 6.77 -7.24 8.96
CA VAL A 314 7.22 -7.89 7.72
C VAL A 314 6.24 -9.00 7.36
N ILE A 315 5.68 -8.94 6.15
CA ILE A 315 4.85 -10.01 5.55
C ILE A 315 5.64 -10.74 4.44
N PRO A 316 5.32 -12.02 4.12
CA PRO A 316 6.12 -12.77 3.15
C PRO A 316 5.87 -12.33 1.71
N ASP A 317 4.66 -11.85 1.43
CA ASP A 317 4.23 -11.35 0.12
C ASP A 317 3.10 -10.33 0.24
N ILE A 318 2.67 -9.78 -0.89
CA ILE A 318 1.57 -8.81 -1.02
C ILE A 318 0.27 -9.47 -1.51
N SER A 319 0.05 -10.74 -1.17
CA SER A 319 -1.25 -11.36 -1.35
C SER A 319 -2.24 -10.86 -0.30
N ASP A 320 -3.55 -10.90 -0.60
CA ASP A 320 -4.57 -10.53 0.37
C ASP A 320 -4.43 -11.28 1.70
N ALA A 321 -4.03 -12.56 1.68
CA ALA A 321 -3.85 -13.36 2.88
C ALA A 321 -2.74 -12.78 3.78
N SER A 322 -1.58 -12.46 3.19
CA SER A 322 -0.44 -11.88 3.90
C SER A 322 -0.73 -10.47 4.41
N ILE A 323 -1.35 -9.63 3.59
CA ILE A 323 -1.73 -8.26 3.98
C ILE A 323 -2.76 -8.29 5.12
N LEU A 324 -3.82 -9.10 5.00
CA LEU A 324 -4.83 -9.26 6.05
C LEU A 324 -4.23 -9.83 7.35
N ALA A 325 -3.24 -10.72 7.25
CA ALA A 325 -2.53 -11.21 8.43
C ALA A 325 -1.72 -10.11 9.10
N GLY A 326 -1.03 -9.27 8.32
CA GLY A 326 -0.30 -8.10 8.79
C GLY A 326 -1.18 -7.12 9.55
N TYR A 327 -2.27 -6.65 8.94
CA TYR A 327 -3.21 -5.76 9.61
C TYR A 327 -3.83 -6.37 10.86
N ARG A 328 -4.17 -7.66 10.82
CA ARG A 328 -4.71 -8.39 11.96
C ARG A 328 -3.72 -8.44 13.13
N GLN A 329 -2.45 -8.71 12.86
CA GLN A 329 -1.41 -8.68 13.90
C GLN A 329 -1.29 -7.28 14.51
N ILE A 330 -1.26 -6.23 13.69
CA ILE A 330 -1.15 -4.84 14.16
C ILE A 330 -2.32 -4.47 15.08
N VAL A 331 -3.56 -4.78 14.70
CA VAL A 331 -4.72 -4.47 15.56
C VAL A 331 -4.80 -5.37 16.79
N GLN A 332 -4.28 -6.59 16.74
CA GLN A 332 -4.20 -7.48 17.90
C GLN A 332 -3.19 -6.98 18.92
N ASP A 333 -1.98 -6.65 18.46
CA ASP A 333 -0.89 -6.12 19.29
C ASP A 333 -1.33 -4.80 19.94
N ASN A 334 -2.06 -3.96 19.18
CA ASN A 334 -2.57 -2.67 19.64
C ASN A 334 -1.47 -1.75 20.21
N GLU A 335 -0.22 -1.97 19.81
CA GLU A 335 0.96 -1.20 20.23
C GLU A 335 1.11 0.08 19.38
N ALA A 336 0.75 0.02 18.11
CA ALA A 336 0.88 1.14 17.17
C ALA A 336 -0.18 2.23 17.40
N ASP A 337 0.22 3.49 17.25
CA ASP A 337 -0.69 4.63 17.18
C ASP A 337 -0.99 5.01 15.71
N VAL A 338 -0.01 4.81 14.84
CA VAL A 338 -0.05 5.11 13.41
C VAL A 338 0.44 3.91 12.62
N VAL A 339 -0.17 3.63 11.48
CA VAL A 339 0.22 2.56 10.55
C VAL A 339 0.43 3.18 9.18
N SER A 340 1.62 3.00 8.59
CA SER A 340 1.96 3.42 7.24
C SER A 340 2.03 2.22 6.30
N VAL A 341 1.50 2.37 5.09
CA VAL A 341 1.50 1.35 4.03
C VAL A 341 1.76 1.99 2.67
N SER A 342 2.75 1.47 1.96
CA SER A 342 3.18 1.99 0.66
C SER A 342 3.03 0.97 -0.49
N PHE A 343 2.01 0.13 -0.41
CA PHE A 343 1.56 -0.74 -1.50
C PHE A 343 0.05 -0.57 -1.74
N GLY A 344 -0.39 -0.93 -2.95
CA GLY A 344 -1.80 -0.84 -3.29
C GLY A 344 -2.20 -1.70 -4.48
N ALA A 345 -3.49 -1.68 -4.78
CA ALA A 345 -4.06 -2.28 -5.98
C ALA A 345 -5.27 -1.47 -6.45
N CYS A 346 -5.42 -1.33 -7.76
CA CYS A 346 -6.60 -0.72 -8.36
C CYS A 346 -7.90 -1.38 -7.87
N GLU A 347 -8.86 -0.56 -7.43
CA GLU A 347 -10.13 -1.05 -6.88
C GLU A 347 -10.97 -1.86 -7.89
N LEU A 348 -10.82 -1.59 -9.20
CA LEU A 348 -11.57 -2.30 -10.24
C LEU A 348 -11.20 -3.78 -10.32
N TYR A 349 -9.98 -4.15 -9.88
CA TYR A 349 -9.54 -5.54 -9.80
C TYR A 349 -10.32 -6.37 -8.79
N PHE A 350 -11.20 -5.78 -7.98
CA PHE A 350 -12.13 -6.49 -7.13
C PHE A 350 -13.51 -6.71 -7.78
N THR A 351 -13.77 -6.12 -8.96
CA THR A 351 -15.09 -6.18 -9.61
C THR A 351 -15.25 -7.41 -10.51
N PRO A 352 -16.49 -7.84 -10.81
CA PRO A 352 -16.75 -8.95 -11.72
C PRO A 352 -16.08 -8.84 -13.09
N ALA A 353 -15.94 -7.62 -13.62
CA ALA A 353 -15.34 -7.39 -14.92
C ALA A 353 -13.86 -7.83 -14.99
N TYR A 354 -13.14 -7.76 -13.87
CA TYR A 354 -11.73 -8.12 -13.78
C TYR A 354 -11.49 -9.51 -13.19
N ASN A 355 -12.51 -10.12 -12.60
CA ASN A 355 -12.43 -11.40 -11.90
C ASN A 355 -13.25 -12.52 -12.55
N GLY A 356 -13.31 -12.55 -13.88
CA GLY A 356 -13.99 -13.61 -14.63
C GLY A 356 -15.48 -13.75 -14.30
N GLY A 357 -16.15 -12.62 -14.06
CA GLY A 357 -17.57 -12.54 -13.69
C GLY A 357 -17.85 -12.75 -12.20
N LYS A 358 -16.83 -12.94 -11.35
CA LYS A 358 -17.00 -13.12 -9.90
C LYS A 358 -16.78 -11.81 -9.15
N ASP A 359 -17.69 -11.48 -8.24
CA ASP A 359 -17.53 -10.31 -7.38
C ASP A 359 -16.50 -10.58 -6.26
N GLY A 360 -15.37 -9.88 -6.32
CA GLY A 360 -14.28 -9.94 -5.34
C GLY A 360 -14.41 -8.89 -4.23
N THR A 361 -15.35 -7.95 -4.33
CA THR A 361 -15.53 -6.89 -3.33
C THR A 361 -15.83 -7.34 -1.90
N PRO A 362 -16.34 -8.57 -1.60
CA PRO A 362 -16.49 -9.02 -0.22
C PRO A 362 -15.20 -9.02 0.61
N VAL A 363 -14.01 -9.21 0.00
CA VAL A 363 -12.73 -9.14 0.74
C VAL A 363 -12.47 -7.73 1.28
N LEU A 364 -12.91 -6.70 0.57
CA LEU A 364 -12.76 -5.30 0.98
C LEU A 364 -13.51 -5.00 2.29
N ARG A 365 -14.57 -5.76 2.61
CA ARG A 365 -15.28 -5.65 3.89
C ARG A 365 -14.47 -6.19 5.07
N ILE A 366 -13.57 -7.14 4.82
CA ILE A 366 -12.66 -7.68 5.83
C ILE A 366 -11.62 -6.62 6.19
N TYR A 367 -11.02 -5.99 5.16
CA TYR A 367 -10.13 -4.84 5.35
C TYR A 367 -10.83 -3.71 6.10
N ASP A 368 -12.03 -3.33 5.66
CA ASP A 368 -12.83 -2.29 6.30
C ASP A 368 -13.09 -2.58 7.79
N ALA A 369 -13.44 -3.82 8.13
CA ALA A 369 -13.64 -4.22 9.51
C ALA A 369 -12.37 -4.13 10.36
N LEU A 370 -11.20 -4.49 9.81
CA LEU A 370 -9.91 -4.34 10.48
C LEU A 370 -9.56 -2.86 10.69
N PHE A 371 -9.81 -2.00 9.71
CA PHE A 371 -9.58 -0.57 9.84
C PHE A 371 -10.53 0.07 10.85
N ARG A 372 -11.81 -0.31 10.85
CA ARG A 372 -12.80 0.13 11.85
C ARG A 372 -12.43 -0.35 13.25
N GLN A 373 -11.92 -1.58 13.39
CA GLN A 373 -11.36 -2.08 14.65
C GLN A 373 -10.20 -1.20 15.12
N GLY A 374 -9.17 -1.02 14.29
CA GLY A 374 -8.02 -0.19 14.67
C GLY A 374 -8.42 1.25 14.97
N ASN A 375 -9.31 1.87 14.19
CA ASN A 375 -9.83 3.20 14.49
C ASN A 375 -10.56 3.27 15.84
N ALA A 376 -11.32 2.24 16.23
CA ALA A 376 -11.98 2.17 17.54
C ALA A 376 -10.97 2.01 18.69
N GLN A 377 -9.81 1.42 18.40
CA GLN A 377 -8.64 1.31 19.28
C GLN A 377 -7.72 2.54 19.23
N GLY A 378 -8.07 3.56 18.44
CA GLY A 378 -7.31 4.81 18.33
C GLY A 378 -6.16 4.78 17.32
N ILE A 379 -6.03 3.71 16.53
CA ILE A 379 -5.01 3.54 15.50
C ILE A 379 -5.40 4.32 14.24
N THR A 380 -4.46 5.12 13.73
CA THR A 380 -4.56 5.80 12.44
C THR A 380 -3.91 4.97 11.35
N PHE A 381 -4.66 4.65 10.28
CA PHE A 381 -4.12 4.00 9.10
C PHE A 381 -3.87 5.04 8.01
N ILE A 382 -2.68 5.00 7.41
CA ILE A 382 -2.21 5.86 6.34
C ILE A 382 -1.75 4.97 5.19
N ALA A 383 -2.13 5.33 3.97
CA ALA A 383 -1.68 4.63 2.78
C ALA A 383 -1.34 5.59 1.63
N SER A 384 -0.34 5.22 0.85
CA SER A 384 0.01 5.89 -0.41
C SER A 384 -1.17 5.82 -1.38
N SER A 385 -1.48 6.92 -2.07
CA SER A 385 -2.68 6.98 -2.92
C SER A 385 -2.54 6.32 -4.29
N GLY A 386 -1.32 5.87 -4.64
CA GLY A 386 -0.95 5.27 -5.93
C GLY A 386 -0.07 6.20 -6.76
N ASP A 387 0.62 5.65 -7.78
CA ASP A 387 1.58 6.42 -8.60
C ASP A 387 1.19 6.54 -10.08
N ASN A 388 -0.03 6.14 -10.40
CA ASN A 388 -0.60 6.19 -11.75
C ASN A 388 -1.59 7.35 -11.97
N ALA A 389 -1.46 8.41 -11.17
CA ALA A 389 -2.28 9.61 -11.22
C ALA A 389 -3.79 9.29 -11.17
N GLY A 390 -4.61 9.92 -12.01
CA GLY A 390 -6.04 9.63 -12.09
C GLY A 390 -6.40 8.36 -12.87
N LEU A 391 -5.42 7.57 -13.30
CA LEU A 391 -5.56 6.45 -14.22
C LEU A 391 -4.95 5.15 -13.65
N SER A 392 -5.28 4.82 -12.41
CA SER A 392 -4.61 3.71 -11.69
C SER A 392 -4.87 2.30 -12.22
N CYS A 393 -5.83 2.11 -13.12
CA CYS A 393 -6.25 0.78 -13.53
C CYS A 393 -5.83 0.49 -14.97
N ALA A 394 -5.30 -0.70 -15.25
CA ALA A 394 -5.28 -1.22 -16.62
C ALA A 394 -6.70 -1.70 -17.02
N ASP A 395 -7.11 -1.49 -18.27
CA ASP A 395 -8.40 -2.00 -18.76
C ASP A 395 -8.47 -3.54 -18.83
N THR A 396 -9.66 -4.08 -19.11
CA THR A 396 -9.86 -5.54 -19.19
C THR A 396 -9.16 -6.21 -20.38
N ASN A 397 -8.88 -5.49 -21.47
CA ASN A 397 -8.12 -6.07 -22.59
C ASN A 397 -6.71 -6.44 -22.13
N TYR A 398 -6.11 -5.58 -21.31
CA TYR A 398 -4.79 -5.84 -20.74
C TYR A 398 -4.85 -6.77 -19.53
N ALA A 399 -5.61 -6.40 -18.50
CA ALA A 399 -5.59 -7.07 -17.20
C ALA A 399 -6.24 -8.48 -17.21
N VAL A 400 -7.15 -8.75 -18.16
CA VAL A 400 -7.88 -10.03 -18.23
C VAL A 400 -7.51 -10.82 -19.48
N ASP A 401 -7.52 -10.17 -20.64
CA ASP A 401 -7.30 -10.84 -21.92
C ASP A 401 -5.82 -11.01 -22.30
N GLY A 402 -4.88 -10.33 -21.61
CA GLY A 402 -3.45 -10.35 -21.95
C GLY A 402 -3.16 -9.76 -23.34
N LYS A 403 -3.91 -8.73 -23.74
CA LYS A 403 -3.80 -8.02 -25.02
C LYS A 403 -3.43 -6.57 -24.79
N ASP A 404 -2.99 -5.91 -25.86
CA ASP A 404 -2.73 -4.47 -25.80
C ASP A 404 -3.96 -3.72 -25.30
N GLY A 405 -3.72 -2.77 -24.39
CA GLY A 405 -4.79 -2.04 -23.72
C GLY A 405 -4.34 -0.65 -23.29
N ARG A 406 -5.15 -0.04 -22.44
CA ARG A 406 -4.89 1.30 -21.91
C ARG A 406 -5.16 1.40 -20.42
N PHE A 407 -4.50 2.38 -19.79
CA PHE A 407 -4.89 2.83 -18.47
C PHE A 407 -6.29 3.49 -18.50
N VAL A 408 -7.05 3.31 -17.43
CA VAL A 408 -8.40 3.84 -17.23
C VAL A 408 -8.54 4.39 -15.82
N ALA A 409 -9.51 5.29 -15.64
CA ALA A 409 -9.73 5.95 -14.37
C ALA A 409 -10.04 4.96 -13.24
N GLY A 410 -9.43 5.18 -12.09
CA GLY A 410 -9.58 4.36 -10.90
C GLY A 410 -8.79 4.94 -9.72
N VAL A 411 -8.89 4.26 -8.59
CA VAL A 411 -8.23 4.60 -7.33
C VAL A 411 -7.77 3.32 -6.63
N ASP A 412 -6.78 3.43 -5.75
CA ASP A 412 -6.12 2.26 -5.18
C ASP A 412 -6.61 1.94 -3.76
N HIS A 413 -6.78 0.65 -3.50
CA HIS A 413 -6.92 0.06 -2.17
C HIS A 413 -5.52 -0.28 -1.62
N PRO A 414 -5.20 -0.03 -0.33
CA PRO A 414 -6.10 0.30 0.77
C PRO A 414 -6.45 1.78 0.94
N ALA A 415 -5.77 2.69 0.24
CA ALA A 415 -5.99 4.14 0.37
C ALA A 415 -7.46 4.54 0.15
N VAL A 416 -8.19 3.87 -0.75
CA VAL A 416 -9.62 4.13 -0.99
C VAL A 416 -10.55 3.66 0.12
N ASN A 417 -10.07 3.02 1.18
CA ASN A 417 -10.95 2.74 2.31
C ASN A 417 -11.29 4.04 3.09
N PRO A 418 -12.55 4.32 3.47
CA PRO A 418 -12.92 5.51 4.25
C PRO A 418 -12.31 5.61 5.67
N HIS A 419 -11.78 4.50 6.17
CA HIS A 419 -11.13 4.36 7.48
C HIS A 419 -9.59 4.47 7.40
N VAL A 420 -9.08 4.80 6.22
CA VAL A 420 -7.66 5.03 5.91
C VAL A 420 -7.50 6.45 5.41
N THR A 421 -6.46 7.14 5.85
CA THR A 421 -6.02 8.42 5.31
C THR A 421 -5.17 8.19 4.06
N ALA A 422 -5.69 8.58 2.90
CA ALA A 422 -4.98 8.50 1.63
C ALA A 422 -4.05 9.69 1.47
N VAL A 423 -2.77 9.43 1.19
CA VAL A 423 -1.76 10.48 1.01
C VAL A 423 -1.28 10.48 -0.43
N GLY A 424 -1.63 11.53 -1.16
CA GLY A 424 -1.11 11.80 -2.49
C GLY A 424 -0.06 12.90 -2.45
N GLY A 425 -0.03 13.77 -3.46
CA GLY A 425 0.97 14.82 -3.49
C GLY A 425 1.34 15.36 -4.86
N GLY A 426 2.53 15.97 -4.90
CA GLY A 426 3.10 16.54 -6.11
C GLY A 426 4.61 16.74 -6.00
N ASN A 427 5.09 17.77 -6.67
CA ASN A 427 6.49 18.16 -6.76
C ASN A 427 6.74 19.37 -5.88
N LEU A 428 7.75 19.27 -5.03
CA LEU A 428 8.20 20.36 -4.19
C LEU A 428 9.35 21.12 -4.84
N PHE A 429 9.24 22.45 -4.80
CA PHE A 429 10.33 23.37 -5.11
C PHE A 429 10.68 24.14 -3.84
N THR A 430 11.92 24.01 -3.40
CA THR A 430 12.48 24.79 -2.30
C THR A 430 13.37 25.92 -2.80
N ALA A 431 13.74 26.82 -1.89
CA ALA A 431 14.73 27.85 -2.16
C ALA A 431 16.05 27.17 -2.53
N TYR A 432 16.72 27.69 -3.56
CA TYR A 432 18.05 27.20 -3.93
C TYR A 432 19.02 28.37 -4.04
N LYS A 433 20.09 28.30 -3.25
CA LYS A 433 21.27 29.15 -3.36
C LYS A 433 22.51 28.29 -3.20
N LYS A 434 23.40 28.33 -4.20
CA LYS A 434 24.66 27.57 -4.17
C LYS A 434 25.42 27.81 -2.86
N GLY A 435 25.77 26.72 -2.18
CA GLY A 435 26.48 26.75 -0.89
C GLY A 435 25.62 27.03 0.34
N SER A 436 24.31 27.22 0.18
CA SER A 436 23.32 27.24 1.27
C SER A 436 22.73 25.85 1.46
N GLY A 437 22.36 25.50 2.70
CA GLY A 437 21.50 24.35 2.99
C GLY A 437 20.02 24.72 3.12
N ASP A 438 19.67 25.99 2.86
CA ASP A 438 18.29 26.47 2.97
C ASP A 438 17.38 25.78 1.94
N SER A 439 16.41 25.04 2.46
CA SER A 439 15.37 24.31 1.74
C SER A 439 13.97 24.86 2.09
N SER A 440 13.87 26.16 2.37
CA SER A 440 12.58 26.83 2.62
C SER A 440 11.61 26.62 1.45
N TYR A 441 10.34 26.41 1.76
CA TYR A 441 9.27 26.24 0.77
C TYR A 441 9.18 27.43 -0.20
N VAL A 442 9.07 27.14 -1.51
CA VAL A 442 8.77 28.15 -2.53
C VAL A 442 7.40 27.89 -3.16
N ARG A 443 7.20 26.70 -3.73
CA ARG A 443 5.95 26.30 -4.36
C ARG A 443 5.86 24.79 -4.52
N GLU A 444 4.66 24.32 -4.81
CA GLU A 444 4.39 22.96 -5.25
C GLU A 444 3.59 22.94 -6.55
N THR A 445 3.72 21.85 -7.31
CA THR A 445 2.88 21.53 -8.47
C THR A 445 2.55 20.05 -8.53
N ALA A 446 1.40 19.69 -9.06
CA ALA A 446 0.95 18.31 -9.18
C ALA A 446 0.60 17.95 -10.64
N TYR A 447 1.46 18.34 -11.57
CA TYR A 447 1.35 17.90 -12.96
C TYR A 447 1.89 16.48 -13.08
N ALA A 448 1.00 15.55 -13.43
CA ALA A 448 1.37 14.17 -13.73
C ALA A 448 2.06 14.07 -15.09
N ASP A 449 2.98 13.12 -15.22
CA ASP A 449 3.86 12.95 -16.36
C ASP A 449 3.38 11.79 -17.26
N PRO A 450 3.14 12.01 -18.58
CA PRO A 450 2.67 10.94 -19.46
C PRO A 450 3.64 9.75 -19.51
N LEU A 451 3.14 8.55 -19.26
CA LEU A 451 3.94 7.32 -19.31
C LEU A 451 4.12 6.82 -20.75
N ILE A 452 5.27 6.20 -21.03
CA ILE A 452 5.48 5.50 -22.31
C ILE A 452 4.69 4.20 -22.34
N SER A 453 4.31 3.75 -23.54
CA SER A 453 3.69 2.44 -23.72
C SER A 453 4.71 1.33 -23.43
N LYS A 454 4.40 0.44 -22.49
CA LYS A 454 5.19 -0.77 -22.20
C LYS A 454 4.34 -1.84 -21.53
N ASP A 455 4.90 -3.04 -21.35
CA ASP A 455 4.31 -4.08 -20.52
C ASP A 455 4.66 -3.82 -19.05
N TYR A 456 3.76 -3.15 -18.31
CA TYR A 456 3.99 -2.76 -16.92
C TYR A 456 3.90 -3.95 -15.95
N TYR A 457 3.06 -4.93 -16.29
CA TYR A 457 2.70 -6.06 -15.42
C TYR A 457 3.22 -7.40 -15.94
N ASN A 458 4.10 -7.39 -16.96
CA ASN A 458 4.70 -8.57 -17.59
C ASN A 458 3.66 -9.61 -18.08
N VAL A 459 2.55 -9.13 -18.66
CA VAL A 459 1.46 -10.00 -19.15
C VAL A 459 1.64 -10.41 -20.63
N GLY A 460 2.69 -9.92 -21.29
CA GLY A 460 2.97 -10.18 -22.71
C GLY A 460 2.26 -9.21 -23.66
N ALA A 461 1.80 -8.05 -23.16
CA ALA A 461 1.06 -7.05 -23.93
C ALA A 461 1.49 -5.62 -23.58
N MET A 462 1.15 -4.65 -24.42
CA MET A 462 1.47 -3.24 -24.20
C MET A 462 0.32 -2.49 -23.52
N LEU A 463 0.63 -1.73 -22.47
CA LEU A 463 -0.31 -0.83 -21.80
C LEU A 463 0.06 0.62 -22.10
N SER A 464 -0.92 1.39 -22.59
CA SER A 464 -0.72 2.76 -23.10
C SER A 464 -1.60 3.80 -22.40
N GLY A 465 -1.27 5.09 -22.56
CA GLY A 465 -2.10 6.21 -22.09
C GLY A 465 -2.04 6.50 -20.59
N GLY A 466 -1.07 5.91 -19.87
CA GLY A 466 -0.88 6.13 -18.43
C GLY A 466 -0.21 7.45 -18.11
N TYR A 467 -0.26 7.82 -16.84
CA TYR A 467 0.43 8.98 -16.27
C TYR A 467 1.12 8.57 -14.97
N TRP A 468 2.27 9.17 -14.69
CA TRP A 468 2.99 9.07 -13.42
C TRP A 468 2.64 10.27 -12.55
N GLY A 469 2.26 10.02 -11.29
CA GLY A 469 1.95 11.06 -10.31
C GLY A 469 0.99 10.56 -9.26
N ALA A 470 0.66 11.43 -8.29
CA ALA A 470 -0.19 11.07 -7.16
C ALA A 470 -1.55 10.52 -7.59
N GLY A 471 -1.86 9.32 -7.11
CA GLY A 471 -3.09 8.61 -7.33
C GLY A 471 -4.28 9.41 -6.78
N GLY A 472 -5.35 9.53 -7.54
CA GLY A 472 -6.51 10.24 -7.04
C GLY A 472 -7.65 10.39 -8.02
N GLY A 473 -8.86 10.39 -7.49
CA GLY A 473 -10.08 10.34 -8.27
C GLY A 473 -11.29 10.02 -7.40
N VAL A 474 -12.21 9.27 -7.98
CA VAL A 474 -13.50 8.93 -7.37
C VAL A 474 -13.66 7.43 -7.34
N SER A 475 -13.91 6.86 -6.16
CA SER A 475 -14.18 5.44 -6.02
C SER A 475 -15.45 5.02 -6.76
N THR A 476 -15.49 3.77 -7.19
CA THR A 476 -16.65 3.08 -7.74
C THR A 476 -17.23 2.06 -6.76
N ILE A 477 -16.55 1.83 -5.63
CA ILE A 477 -16.91 0.85 -4.60
C ILE A 477 -17.34 1.51 -3.30
N PHE A 478 -16.51 2.42 -2.75
CA PHE A 478 -16.73 3.00 -1.44
C PHE A 478 -17.60 4.25 -1.51
N LYS A 479 -18.67 4.26 -0.71
CA LYS A 479 -19.53 5.44 -0.55
C LYS A 479 -18.78 6.58 0.13
N ARG A 480 -19.20 7.80 -0.19
CA ARG A 480 -18.56 8.99 0.35
C ARG A 480 -18.81 9.09 1.85
N PRO A 481 -17.74 9.16 2.66
CA PRO A 481 -17.90 9.25 4.11
C PRO A 481 -18.46 10.60 4.54
N VAL A 482 -19.00 10.63 5.76
CA VAL A 482 -19.64 11.81 6.33
C VAL A 482 -18.66 12.97 6.48
N TYR A 483 -17.38 12.71 6.79
CA TYR A 483 -16.37 13.77 6.92
C TYR A 483 -16.13 14.52 5.61
N GLN A 484 -16.06 13.80 4.48
CA GLN A 484 -15.95 14.40 3.14
C GLN A 484 -17.24 15.15 2.79
N SER A 485 -18.40 14.53 3.01
CA SER A 485 -19.69 15.14 2.67
C SER A 485 -19.94 16.44 3.45
N ARG A 486 -19.57 16.49 4.74
CA ARG A 486 -19.72 17.68 5.59
C ARG A 486 -18.77 18.81 5.17
N ALA A 487 -17.52 18.51 4.85
CA ALA A 487 -16.52 19.52 4.54
C ALA A 487 -16.56 20.00 3.08
N LEU A 488 -16.90 19.11 2.14
CA LEU A 488 -16.90 19.39 0.69
C LEU A 488 -18.31 19.64 0.12
N GLY A 489 -19.37 19.31 0.87
CA GLY A 489 -20.76 19.38 0.42
C GLY A 489 -21.19 18.18 -0.43
N GLY A 490 -22.50 18.01 -0.65
CA GLY A 490 -23.12 16.92 -1.44
C GLY A 490 -23.77 15.82 -0.60
N GLY A 491 -24.36 14.81 -1.26
CA GLY A 491 -25.19 13.77 -0.61
C GLY A 491 -24.47 12.45 -0.29
N SER A 492 -25.20 11.53 0.36
CA SER A 492 -24.73 10.17 0.72
C SER A 492 -24.58 9.21 -0.46
N ASP A 493 -25.20 9.51 -1.60
CA ASP A 493 -25.13 8.65 -2.79
C ASP A 493 -23.83 8.80 -3.58
N GLN A 494 -23.05 9.84 -3.27
CA GLN A 494 -21.74 10.09 -3.87
C GLN A 494 -20.70 9.11 -3.35
N MET A 495 -19.57 9.03 -4.06
CA MET A 495 -18.50 8.07 -3.77
C MET A 495 -17.30 8.76 -3.12
N ARG A 496 -16.46 7.99 -2.41
CA ARG A 496 -15.24 8.49 -1.76
C ARG A 496 -14.30 9.13 -2.77
N LEU A 497 -13.77 10.30 -2.43
CA LEU A 497 -12.76 11.02 -3.21
C LEU A 497 -11.36 10.72 -2.67
N LEU A 498 -10.33 10.67 -3.53
CA LEU A 498 -8.91 10.53 -3.15
C LEU A 498 -8.06 11.66 -3.75
N PRO A 499 -6.91 12.00 -3.13
CA PRO A 499 -6.47 11.61 -1.78
C PRO A 499 -7.09 12.50 -0.69
N ASP A 500 -6.86 12.21 0.59
CA ASP A 500 -7.34 13.06 1.69
C ASP A 500 -6.39 14.27 1.91
N VAL A 501 -5.08 14.06 1.79
CA VAL A 501 -4.02 15.07 1.96
C VAL A 501 -2.88 14.80 0.97
N GLY A 502 -1.98 15.77 0.76
CA GLY A 502 -0.80 15.61 -0.08
C GLY A 502 0.51 15.83 0.68
N MET A 503 1.59 15.22 0.18
CA MET A 503 2.98 15.51 0.55
C MET A 503 3.85 15.55 -0.74
N LEU A 504 5.17 15.43 -0.59
CA LEU A 504 6.07 15.25 -1.73
C LEU A 504 5.89 13.85 -2.34
N VAL A 505 5.75 13.80 -3.66
CA VAL A 505 5.81 12.58 -4.49
C VAL A 505 7.06 12.59 -5.35
N GLY A 506 7.45 13.76 -5.85
CA GLY A 506 8.65 13.93 -6.66
C GLY A 506 8.43 13.79 -8.16
N GLY A 507 9.54 13.84 -8.89
CA GLY A 507 9.64 13.99 -10.33
C GLY A 507 9.14 12.80 -11.13
N CYS A 508 9.44 12.79 -12.43
CA CYS A 508 9.05 11.69 -13.31
C CYS A 508 10.13 10.62 -13.42
N PRO A 509 9.76 9.33 -13.56
CA PRO A 509 10.69 8.23 -13.74
C PRO A 509 11.15 8.10 -15.20
N ASP A 510 12.13 7.22 -15.44
CA ASP A 510 12.69 6.98 -16.78
C ASP A 510 11.70 6.41 -17.79
N ASN A 511 10.60 5.79 -17.32
CA ASN A 511 9.51 5.31 -18.16
C ASN A 511 8.39 6.34 -18.37
N ALA A 512 8.61 7.60 -17.99
CA ALA A 512 7.79 8.71 -18.44
C ALA A 512 8.34 9.35 -19.72
N THR A 513 7.48 10.02 -20.47
CA THR A 513 7.85 10.81 -21.65
C THR A 513 8.73 11.97 -21.22
N GLN A 514 9.90 12.11 -21.85
CA GLN A 514 10.90 13.12 -21.51
C GLN A 514 10.88 14.32 -22.48
N PRO A 515 11.19 15.54 -22.03
CA PRO A 515 11.40 15.93 -20.62
C PRO A 515 10.10 15.81 -19.81
N CYS A 516 10.21 15.62 -18.50
CA CYS A 516 9.06 15.66 -17.61
C CYS A 516 8.27 16.96 -17.80
N GLN A 517 6.99 16.95 -17.43
CA GLN A 517 6.14 18.14 -17.39
C GLN A 517 6.80 19.27 -16.62
N GLU A 518 6.50 20.50 -17.05
CA GLU A 518 7.17 21.73 -16.60
C GLU A 518 8.67 21.81 -16.96
N GLY A 519 9.16 20.93 -17.85
CA GLY A 519 10.57 20.90 -18.23
C GLY A 519 11.49 20.39 -17.12
N ARG A 520 10.94 19.68 -16.12
CA ARG A 520 11.71 19.07 -15.04
C ARG A 520 12.64 17.99 -15.60
N VAL A 521 13.80 17.83 -14.96
CA VAL A 521 14.67 16.68 -15.21
C VAL A 521 14.07 15.42 -14.56
N PRO A 522 14.37 14.21 -15.08
CA PRO A 522 14.01 12.96 -14.42
C PRO A 522 14.42 12.95 -12.95
N PHE A 523 13.55 12.42 -12.09
CA PHE A 523 13.78 12.34 -10.64
C PHE A 523 14.12 13.67 -9.94
N ALA A 524 13.77 14.83 -10.53
CA ALA A 524 13.75 16.09 -9.78
C ALA A 524 12.86 15.93 -8.53
N SER A 525 13.17 16.61 -7.43
CA SER A 525 12.37 16.50 -6.20
C SER A 525 12.31 15.08 -5.58
N ALA A 526 13.23 14.17 -5.92
CA ALA A 526 13.34 12.87 -5.28
C ALA A 526 13.82 12.98 -3.83
N VAL A 527 13.48 12.01 -2.99
CA VAL A 527 14.03 11.90 -1.63
C VAL A 527 15.15 10.88 -1.56
N VAL A 528 16.12 11.12 -0.70
CA VAL A 528 17.22 10.19 -0.48
C VAL A 528 16.87 9.21 0.64
N ALA A 529 17.08 7.91 0.37
CA ALA A 529 17.16 6.87 1.39
C ALA A 529 18.39 5.98 1.12
N ALA A 530 18.90 5.34 2.17
CA ALA A 530 19.97 4.36 2.10
C ALA A 530 19.38 2.96 1.84
N TYR A 531 19.97 2.22 0.92
CA TYR A 531 19.59 0.84 0.65
C TYR A 531 20.78 0.05 0.14
N LYS A 532 21.05 -1.08 0.79
CA LYS A 532 22.20 -1.98 0.50
C LYS A 532 23.53 -1.22 0.50
N GLY A 533 23.74 -0.35 1.49
CA GLY A 533 24.96 0.43 1.67
C GLY A 533 25.20 1.52 0.62
N LYS A 534 24.15 2.00 -0.06
CA LYS A 534 24.22 3.07 -1.06
C LYS A 534 23.05 4.03 -0.89
N PHE A 535 23.26 5.29 -1.27
CA PHE A 535 22.17 6.27 -1.36
C PHE A 535 21.45 6.18 -2.70
N HIS A 536 20.13 6.16 -2.61
CA HIS A 536 19.20 6.08 -3.72
C HIS A 536 18.21 7.24 -3.68
N GLY A 537 17.79 7.71 -4.86
CA GLY A 537 16.71 8.68 -4.98
C GLY A 537 15.39 7.97 -5.20
N TYR A 538 14.37 8.31 -4.42
CA TYR A 538 13.03 7.74 -4.50
C TYR A 538 11.99 8.80 -4.87
N ILE A 539 11.04 8.39 -5.70
CA ILE A 539 9.84 9.14 -6.05
C ILE A 539 8.64 8.20 -5.97
N GLY A 540 7.46 8.76 -5.79
CA GLY A 540 6.20 8.05 -5.60
C GLY A 540 5.49 8.49 -4.32
N THR A 541 4.21 8.20 -4.21
CA THR A 541 3.39 8.38 -3.01
C THR A 541 3.85 7.51 -1.84
N SER A 542 4.70 6.52 -2.11
CA SER A 542 5.55 5.82 -1.15
C SER A 542 6.49 6.72 -0.36
N VAL A 543 6.87 7.90 -0.88
CA VAL A 543 7.57 8.93 -0.10
C VAL A 543 6.59 9.62 0.85
N ALA A 544 5.41 9.94 0.34
CA ALA A 544 4.41 10.76 0.98
C ALA A 544 3.77 10.09 2.21
N ALA A 545 3.43 8.80 2.11
CA ALA A 545 2.75 8.06 3.17
C ALA A 545 3.56 7.95 4.48
N PRO A 546 4.82 7.45 4.49
CA PRO A 546 5.63 7.37 5.69
C PRO A 546 6.03 8.76 6.23
N GLU A 547 6.24 9.75 5.35
CA GLU A 547 6.44 11.13 5.80
C GLU A 547 5.21 11.64 6.56
N PHE A 548 4.00 11.46 6.02
CA PHE A 548 2.77 11.88 6.69
C PHE A 548 2.48 11.04 7.94
N ALA A 549 2.92 9.78 8.00
CA ALA A 549 2.86 8.97 9.22
C ALA A 549 3.69 9.59 10.36
N SER A 550 4.84 10.19 10.05
CA SER A 550 5.61 10.96 11.03
C SER A 550 4.86 12.21 11.53
N VAL A 551 4.13 12.91 10.65
CA VAL A 551 3.26 14.04 11.03
C VAL A 551 2.14 13.58 11.96
N ALA A 552 1.51 12.45 11.65
CA ALA A 552 0.49 11.86 12.50
C ALA A 552 1.06 11.45 13.86
N ALA A 553 2.29 10.93 13.92
CA ALA A 553 2.96 10.63 15.18
C ALA A 553 3.20 11.89 16.03
N LEU A 554 3.65 13.01 15.44
CA LEU A 554 3.77 14.29 16.16
C LEU A 554 2.41 14.81 16.68
N LEU A 555 1.33 14.58 15.93
CA LEU A 555 -0.03 14.88 16.39
C LEU A 555 -0.42 13.98 17.57
N VAL A 556 -0.14 12.68 17.48
CA VAL A 556 -0.41 11.73 18.57
C VAL A 556 0.34 12.10 19.83
N GLU A 557 1.60 12.53 19.72
CA GLU A 557 2.41 12.95 20.86
C GLU A 557 1.70 14.08 21.63
N LYS A 558 1.11 15.02 20.89
CA LYS A 558 0.47 16.19 21.46
C LYS A 558 -0.96 15.96 21.95
N GLN A 559 -1.73 15.14 21.23
CA GLN A 559 -3.18 15.05 21.38
C GLN A 559 -3.69 13.63 21.71
N GLY A 560 -2.76 12.69 21.90
CA GLY A 560 -3.05 11.27 22.04
C GLY A 560 -3.44 10.62 20.72
N ARG A 561 -3.69 9.31 20.77
CA ARG A 561 -4.22 8.53 19.64
C ARG A 561 -5.38 9.23 18.93
N GLN A 562 -5.44 9.10 17.61
CA GLN A 562 -6.38 9.84 16.77
C GLN A 562 -7.46 8.96 16.12
N GLY A 563 -7.28 7.64 16.05
CA GLY A 563 -8.20 6.76 15.31
C GLY A 563 -8.28 7.16 13.83
N ASN A 564 -9.50 7.32 13.29
CA ASN A 564 -9.67 7.82 11.92
C ASN A 564 -9.32 9.32 11.83
N LEU A 565 -8.11 9.60 11.35
CA LEU A 565 -7.57 10.96 11.24
C LEU A 565 -8.32 11.85 10.23
N ASN A 566 -9.08 11.27 9.29
CA ASN A 566 -9.77 12.03 8.27
C ASN A 566 -10.80 13.02 8.86
N LEU A 567 -11.47 12.68 9.96
CA LEU A 567 -12.40 13.62 10.63
C LEU A 567 -11.69 14.88 11.13
N TYR A 568 -10.48 14.72 11.69
CA TYR A 568 -9.63 15.83 12.11
C TYR A 568 -9.21 16.69 10.90
N LEU A 569 -8.66 16.07 9.86
CA LEU A 569 -8.13 16.77 8.69
C LEU A 569 -9.19 17.59 7.96
N TYR A 570 -10.35 17.01 7.70
CA TYR A 570 -11.43 17.69 7.00
C TYR A 570 -12.05 18.82 7.85
N ARG A 571 -12.14 18.64 9.17
CA ARG A 571 -12.57 19.70 10.09
C ARG A 571 -11.55 20.83 10.14
N LEU A 572 -10.26 20.52 10.24
CA LEU A 572 -9.18 21.49 10.26
C LEU A 572 -9.15 22.28 8.95
N ALA A 573 -9.23 21.60 7.81
CA ALA A 573 -9.26 22.23 6.49
C ALA A 573 -10.45 23.17 6.31
N ALA A 574 -11.61 22.86 6.88
CA ALA A 574 -12.79 23.72 6.82
C ALA A 574 -12.66 24.98 7.70
N ASN A 575 -12.01 24.87 8.86
CA ASN A 575 -11.98 25.95 9.87
C ASN A 575 -10.66 26.74 9.91
N TYR A 576 -9.57 26.15 9.43
CA TYR A 576 -8.23 26.71 9.50
C TYR A 576 -7.41 26.31 8.27
N ALA A 577 -7.88 26.77 7.10
CA ALA A 577 -7.27 26.46 5.79
C ALA A 577 -5.78 26.79 5.68
N LYS A 578 -5.24 27.69 6.52
CA LYS A 578 -3.81 28.04 6.57
C LYS A 578 -2.91 26.90 7.05
N ALA A 579 -3.45 25.87 7.70
CA ALA A 579 -2.71 24.66 8.01
C ALA A 579 -2.34 23.83 6.76
N PHE A 580 -2.81 24.24 5.57
CA PHE A 580 -2.52 23.59 4.31
C PHE A 580 -2.04 24.60 3.28
N HIS A 581 -0.98 24.28 2.53
CA HIS A 581 -0.72 24.92 1.25
C HIS A 581 -1.79 24.47 0.26
N ARG A 582 -2.41 25.45 -0.40
CA ARG A 582 -3.53 25.26 -1.32
C ARG A 582 -3.31 26.01 -2.62
N ASN A 583 -4.21 25.79 -3.58
CA ASN A 583 -4.10 26.31 -4.95
C ASN A 583 -2.86 25.79 -5.68
N ILE A 584 -2.45 24.56 -5.35
CA ILE A 584 -1.40 23.83 -6.04
C ILE A 584 -1.93 23.48 -7.44
N LEU A 585 -1.29 24.02 -8.47
CA LEU A 585 -1.64 23.75 -9.87
C LEU A 585 -1.25 22.31 -10.23
N GLY A 586 -2.04 21.66 -11.08
CA GLY A 586 -1.78 20.27 -11.45
C GLY A 586 -2.81 19.71 -12.41
N TYR A 587 -2.49 18.53 -12.93
CA TYR A 587 -3.31 17.73 -13.83
C TYR A 587 -2.97 16.26 -13.60
N ASN A 588 -3.96 15.43 -13.26
CA ASN A 588 -3.73 14.03 -12.90
C ASN A 588 -3.87 13.06 -14.09
N GLY A 589 -3.80 13.52 -15.34
CA GLY A 589 -4.06 12.66 -16.50
C GLY A 589 -5.55 12.57 -16.89
N VAL A 590 -6.47 13.03 -16.03
CA VAL A 590 -7.92 13.04 -16.30
C VAL A 590 -8.51 14.44 -16.15
N VAL A 591 -8.21 15.13 -15.04
CA VAL A 591 -8.71 16.47 -14.74
C VAL A 591 -7.65 17.33 -14.09
N SER A 592 -7.86 18.65 -14.17
CA SER A 592 -7.01 19.67 -13.55
C SER A 592 -7.38 19.91 -12.08
N ASN A 593 -6.47 20.49 -11.31
CA ASN A 593 -6.64 20.73 -9.86
C ASN A 593 -7.67 21.81 -9.47
N ASP A 594 -8.34 22.42 -10.43
CA ASP A 594 -9.57 23.20 -10.21
C ASP A 594 -10.81 22.30 -10.03
N VAL A 595 -10.68 21.00 -10.30
CA VAL A 595 -11.71 19.97 -10.12
C VAL A 595 -11.40 19.10 -8.88
N PRO A 596 -12.41 18.74 -8.06
CA PRO A 596 -13.81 19.14 -8.17
C PRO A 596 -14.12 20.49 -7.51
N LEU A 597 -13.24 20.98 -6.61
CA LEU A 597 -13.51 22.18 -5.80
C LEU A 597 -12.25 23.04 -5.71
N GLN A 598 -12.05 23.91 -6.71
CA GLN A 598 -10.93 24.84 -6.78
C GLN A 598 -10.60 25.50 -5.42
N GLY A 599 -9.34 25.38 -5.01
CA GLY A 599 -8.83 25.98 -3.76
C GLY A 599 -9.33 25.35 -2.46
N LYS A 600 -10.13 24.28 -2.53
CA LYS A 600 -10.62 23.54 -1.35
C LYS A 600 -10.23 22.08 -1.36
N TYR A 601 -10.39 21.41 -2.50
CA TYR A 601 -10.08 20.00 -2.68
C TYR A 601 -9.82 19.67 -4.14
N ASN A 602 -8.82 18.83 -4.42
CA ASN A 602 -8.56 18.27 -5.74
C ASN A 602 -8.09 16.81 -5.68
N TYR A 603 -8.00 16.16 -6.84
CA TYR A 603 -7.64 14.74 -6.96
C TYR A 603 -6.14 14.45 -7.01
N THR A 604 -5.27 15.39 -6.59
CA THR A 604 -3.81 15.13 -6.50
C THR A 604 -3.28 15.34 -5.09
N VAL A 605 -3.68 16.42 -4.42
CA VAL A 605 -3.23 16.79 -3.06
C VAL A 605 -4.36 16.82 -2.04
N GLY A 606 -5.58 16.43 -2.42
CA GLY A 606 -6.71 16.39 -1.50
C GLY A 606 -7.01 17.78 -0.92
N LEU A 607 -6.98 17.90 0.40
CA LEU A 607 -7.16 19.16 1.15
C LEU A 607 -6.00 20.18 1.01
N GLY A 608 -4.87 19.74 0.43
CA GLY A 608 -3.61 20.47 0.33
C GLY A 608 -2.46 19.71 1.00
N THR A 609 -1.26 20.27 0.95
CA THR A 609 -0.09 19.77 1.69
C THR A 609 0.05 20.51 3.01
N PRO A 610 0.53 19.90 4.10
CA PRO A 610 0.48 20.50 5.42
C PRO A 610 1.58 21.55 5.67
N ASP A 611 1.25 22.61 6.42
CA ASP A 611 2.20 23.22 7.36
C ASP A 611 2.09 22.41 8.67
N VAL A 612 3.10 21.62 8.97
CA VAL A 612 3.03 20.58 10.01
C VAL A 612 2.79 21.17 11.40
N ARG A 613 3.46 22.26 11.78
CA ARG A 613 3.20 22.95 13.05
C ARG A 613 1.75 23.38 13.16
N LEU A 614 1.21 23.99 12.11
CA LEU A 614 -0.19 24.43 12.11
C LEU A 614 -1.14 23.23 12.14
N LEU A 615 -0.83 22.17 11.39
CA LEU A 615 -1.63 20.95 11.33
C LEU A 615 -1.71 20.26 12.68
N ILE A 616 -0.60 20.09 13.39
CA ILE A 616 -0.61 19.44 14.71
C ILE A 616 -1.05 20.40 15.84
N GLY A 617 -1.34 21.66 15.50
CA GLY A 617 -1.71 22.71 16.44
C GLY A 617 -0.56 23.23 17.30
N ALA A 618 0.70 22.98 16.94
CA ALA A 618 1.91 23.49 17.61
C ALA A 618 2.26 24.92 17.18
N LEU A 619 1.32 25.84 17.37
CA LEU A 619 1.41 27.23 16.88
C LEU A 619 2.62 27.98 17.44
N ASP A 620 2.95 27.74 18.71
CA ASP A 620 4.02 28.42 19.44
C ASP A 620 5.40 27.74 19.29
N ALA A 621 5.46 26.54 18.71
CA ALA A 621 6.72 25.85 18.48
C ALA A 621 7.52 26.58 17.39
N ALA A 622 8.79 26.89 17.61
CA ALA A 622 9.63 27.39 16.52
C ALA A 622 9.67 26.38 15.36
N PRO A 623 9.72 26.82 14.08
CA PRO A 623 9.85 25.89 12.96
C PRO A 623 11.25 25.27 12.87
N ALA A 624 11.33 24.09 12.26
CA ALA A 624 12.58 23.50 11.82
C ALA A 624 13.31 24.48 10.89
N GLY A 625 14.55 24.79 11.23
CA GLY A 625 15.38 25.72 10.46
C GLY A 625 16.08 25.02 9.29
N VAL A 626 17.19 25.62 8.87
CA VAL A 626 18.06 25.07 7.84
C VAL A 626 18.51 23.64 8.23
N PRO A 627 18.44 22.65 7.33
CA PRO A 627 19.06 21.33 7.46
C PRO A 627 20.45 21.33 8.11
N ARG A 628 20.78 20.26 8.83
CA ARG A 628 22.05 20.10 9.54
C ARG A 628 22.29 21.24 10.53
N SER A 629 21.28 21.52 11.35
CA SER A 629 21.34 22.53 12.41
C SER A 629 20.67 22.03 13.69
N ALA A 630 20.89 22.70 14.82
CA ALA A 630 20.31 22.27 16.09
C ALA A 630 18.77 22.24 16.10
N SER A 631 18.13 23.10 15.30
CA SER A 631 16.68 23.13 15.15
C SER A 631 16.16 22.12 14.13
N ASN A 632 17.03 21.54 13.30
CA ASN A 632 16.69 20.60 12.23
C ASN A 632 17.90 19.67 11.94
N PRO A 633 18.16 18.70 12.84
CA PRO A 633 19.34 17.84 12.78
C PRO A 633 19.31 16.83 11.64
#